data_AF-A0A7S3JV46-F1
#
_entry.id   AF-A0A7S3JV46-F1
#
_cell.length_a   1.000
_cell.length_b   1.000
_cell.length_c   1.000
_cell.angle_alpha   90.00
_cell.angle_beta   90.00
_cell.angle_gamma   90.00
#
_symmetry.space_group_name_H-M   'P 1'
#
loop_
_entity.id
_entity.type
_entity.pdbx_description
1 polymer ?
#
loop_
_entity_poly.entity_id
_entity_poly.type
_entity_poly.pdbx_seq_one_letter_code
_entity_poly.pdbx_strand_id
1 'polypeptide(L)'
;VRLASCSSYGDNTIRIWDPSDDYKLLYTLKGHTYWVRNIISFQVDGFLHTLHVRLASCSYDKTIRIWDPINGKLLYTLQGHKSWVRSWVSNIIAFQVGDNVRLASCS
;
A
#
# COMPACT_ATOMS: atom_id res chain seq x y z
N VAL A 1 -1.17 -3.50 -17.16
CA VAL A 1 -1.47 -3.95 -15.77
C VAL A 1 -0.19 -3.75 -14.96
N ARG A 2 -0.24 -3.46 -13.65
CA ARG A 2 0.97 -3.40 -12.81
C ARG A 2 0.83 -4.39 -11.67
N LEU A 3 1.92 -5.04 -11.29
CA LEU A 3 1.97 -5.96 -10.15
C LEU A 3 2.71 -5.30 -8.99
N ALA A 4 2.24 -5.51 -7.77
CA ALA A 4 2.92 -5.05 -6.56
C ALA A 4 3.27 -6.25 -5.69
N SER A 5 4.48 -6.28 -5.12
CA SER A 5 4.92 -7.32 -4.20
C SER A 5 5.65 -6.75 -2.99
N CYS A 6 5.51 -7.41 -1.84
CA CYS A 6 6.33 -7.21 -0.64
C CYS A 6 6.77 -8.55 -0.08
N SER A 7 7.83 -8.53 0.73
CA SER A 7 8.21 -9.65 1.57
C SER A 7 7.93 -9.33 3.04
N SER A 8 7.24 -10.25 3.70
CA SER A 8 6.95 -10.23 5.14
C SER A 8 8.16 -10.53 6.03
N TYR A 9 9.33 -10.78 5.42
CA TYR A 9 10.60 -11.01 6.10
C TYR A 9 11.78 -10.63 5.18
N GLY A 10 11.75 -9.41 4.62
CA GLY A 10 12.68 -8.97 3.59
C GLY A 10 13.31 -7.61 3.83
N ASP A 11 13.68 -6.93 2.75
CA ASP A 11 14.36 -5.62 2.74
C ASP A 11 13.47 -4.42 3.13
N ASN A 12 12.30 -4.68 3.72
CA ASN A 12 11.28 -3.69 4.09
C ASN A 12 10.77 -2.84 2.89
N THR A 13 10.97 -3.32 1.66
CA THR A 13 10.55 -2.61 0.46
C THR A 13 9.31 -3.22 -0.18
N ILE A 14 8.67 -2.41 -1.02
CA ILE A 14 7.60 -2.83 -1.93
C ILE A 14 8.13 -2.63 -3.33
N ARG A 15 7.87 -3.59 -4.22
CA ARG A 15 8.32 -3.53 -5.62
C ARG A 15 7.13 -3.51 -6.56
N ILE A 16 7.18 -2.64 -7.55
CA ILE A 16 6.18 -2.50 -8.60
C ILE A 16 6.79 -2.96 -9.92
N TRP A 17 6.07 -3.84 -10.61
CA TRP A 17 6.54 -4.52 -11.81
C TRP A 17 5.58 -4.27 -12.98
N ASP A 18 6.14 -4.20 -14.18
CA ASP A 18 5.39 -4.25 -15.42
C ASP A 18 5.42 -5.67 -16.01
N PRO A 19 4.32 -6.45 -15.91
CA PRO A 19 4.25 -7.77 -16.52
C PRO A 19 4.25 -7.71 -18.05
N SER A 20 4.01 -6.54 -18.65
CA SER A 20 3.89 -6.36 -20.10
C SER A 20 5.25 -6.21 -20.79
N ASP A 21 6.28 -5.80 -20.04
CA ASP A 21 7.65 -5.56 -20.49
C ASP A 21 8.59 -6.51 -19.73
N ASP A 22 8.48 -7.82 -19.99
CA ASP A 22 9.34 -8.87 -19.40
C ASP A 22 9.51 -8.80 -17.86
N TYR A 23 8.40 -8.56 -17.15
CA TYR A 23 8.40 -8.40 -15.68
C TYR A 23 9.39 -7.34 -15.17
N LYS A 24 9.60 -6.26 -15.94
CA LYS A 24 10.51 -5.19 -15.57
C LYS A 24 10.14 -4.56 -14.24
N LEU A 25 11.14 -4.41 -13.38
CA LEU A 25 11.01 -3.64 -12.13
C LEU A 25 10.88 -2.15 -12.47
N LEU A 26 9.72 -1.57 -12.18
CA LEU A 26 9.46 -0.14 -12.40
C LEU A 26 9.92 0.70 -11.20
N TYR A 27 9.50 0.32 -9.99
CA TYR A 27 9.75 1.10 -8.79
C TYR A 27 10.03 0.21 -7.57
N THR A 28 10.95 0.67 -6.73
CA THR A 28 11.19 0.13 -5.39
C THR A 28 10.77 1.19 -4.37
N LEU A 29 9.62 0.98 -3.73
CA LEU A 29 9.07 1.88 -2.73
C LEU A 29 9.77 1.61 -1.40
N LYS A 30 10.61 2.57 -0.98
CA LYS A 30 11.39 2.52 0.26
C LYS A 30 10.80 3.46 1.29
N GLY A 31 10.89 3.08 2.56
CA GLY A 31 10.54 3.97 3.68
C GLY A 31 10.00 3.27 4.90
N HIS A 32 9.45 2.06 4.76
CA HIS A 32 9.12 1.25 5.92
C HIS A 32 10.38 0.86 6.68
N THR A 33 10.35 0.99 8.01
CA THR A 33 11.51 0.68 8.87
C THR A 33 11.50 -0.77 9.38
N TYR A 34 10.44 -1.50 9.08
CA TYR A 34 10.27 -2.91 9.40
C TYR A 34 9.45 -3.61 8.32
N TRP A 35 9.34 -4.94 8.41
CA TRP A 35 8.81 -5.76 7.32
C TRP A 35 7.38 -5.35 6.91
N VAL A 36 7.12 -5.39 5.61
CA VAL A 36 5.81 -5.03 5.04
C VAL A 36 4.92 -6.26 5.10
N ARG A 37 3.77 -6.10 5.74
CA ARG A 37 2.86 -7.20 6.06
C ARG A 37 1.91 -7.50 4.92
N ASN A 38 1.30 -6.45 4.38
CA ASN A 38 0.22 -6.55 3.42
C ASN A 38 0.23 -5.31 2.53
N ILE A 39 -0.16 -5.48 1.28
CA ILE A 39 -0.37 -4.42 0.30
C ILE A 39 -1.73 -4.65 -0.36
N ILE A 40 -2.52 -3.58 -0.49
CA ILE A 40 -3.74 -3.60 -1.29
C ILE A 40 -3.74 -2.46 -2.30
N SER A 41 -4.38 -2.67 -3.44
CA SER A 41 -4.74 -1.60 -4.36
C SER A 41 -6.19 -1.19 -4.13
N PHE A 42 -6.46 0.10 -4.28
CA PHE A 42 -7.82 0.63 -4.25
C PHE A 42 -7.92 1.80 -5.22
N GLN A 43 -9.12 2.04 -5.73
CA GLN A 43 -9.41 3.22 -6.53
C GLN A 43 -9.92 4.32 -5.61
N VAL A 44 -9.65 5.58 -5.95
CA VAL A 44 -10.25 6.75 -5.32
C VAL A 44 -10.73 7.67 -6.42
N ASP A 45 -11.97 8.14 -6.30
CA ASP A 45 -12.50 9.14 -7.19
C ASP A 45 -11.82 10.48 -6.93
N GLY A 46 -11.24 11.05 -7.99
CA GLY A 46 -10.66 12.38 -7.97
C GLY A 46 -11.69 13.47 -8.21
N PHE A 47 -11.31 14.72 -7.91
CA PHE A 47 -12.13 15.93 -8.04
C PHE A 47 -12.70 16.20 -9.45
N LEU A 48 -12.24 15.46 -10.46
CA LEU A 48 -12.63 15.58 -11.88
C LEU A 48 -13.05 14.23 -12.48
N HIS A 49 -13.73 13.34 -11.71
CA HIS A 49 -14.15 12.01 -12.18
C HIS A 49 -13.01 11.12 -12.72
N THR A 50 -11.77 11.44 -12.34
CA THR A 50 -10.62 10.61 -12.72
C THR A 50 -10.40 9.57 -11.63
N LEU A 51 -10.64 8.30 -11.97
CA LEU A 51 -10.31 7.16 -11.12
C LEU A 51 -8.80 7.08 -10.93
N HIS A 52 -8.35 7.30 -9.70
CA HIS A 52 -6.95 7.17 -9.33
C HIS A 52 -6.72 5.87 -8.57
N VAL A 53 -5.86 5.00 -9.09
CA VAL A 53 -5.40 3.84 -8.33
C VAL A 53 -4.37 4.31 -7.30
N ARG A 54 -4.51 3.81 -6.09
CA ARG A 54 -3.58 3.97 -4.98
C ARG A 54 -3.18 2.61 -4.44
N LEU A 55 -1.99 2.55 -3.88
CA LEU A 55 -1.52 1.39 -3.12
C LEU A 55 -1.45 1.77 -1.66
N ALA A 56 -2.03 0.95 -0.79
CA ALA A 56 -1.83 1.03 0.66
C ALA A 56 -0.95 -0.14 1.11
N SER A 57 0.00 0.13 1.98
CA SER A 57 0.81 -0.89 2.63
C SER A 57 0.82 -0.73 4.14
N CYS A 58 0.72 -1.83 4.89
CA CYS A 58 0.97 -1.83 6.33
C CYS A 58 2.31 -2.49 6.62
N SER A 59 3.00 -1.94 7.59
CA SER A 59 4.21 -2.52 8.16
C SER A 59 4.07 -2.63 9.68
N TYR A 60 4.87 -3.53 10.23
CA TYR A 60 5.07 -3.67 11.66
C TYR A 60 5.85 -2.50 12.28
N ASP A 61 6.32 -1.54 11.47
CA ASP A 61 6.74 -0.21 11.92
C ASP A 61 5.59 0.65 12.47
N LYS A 62 4.38 0.09 12.56
CA LYS A 62 3.13 0.70 13.04
C LYS A 62 2.59 1.80 12.13
N THR A 63 3.04 1.83 10.88
CA THR A 63 2.59 2.80 9.88
C THR A 63 1.82 2.14 8.75
N ILE A 64 0.88 2.91 8.19
CA ILE A 64 0.29 2.63 6.89
C ILE A 64 0.79 3.69 5.92
N ARG A 65 1.30 3.27 4.76
CA ARG A 65 1.78 4.18 3.72
C ARG A 65 0.91 4.07 2.48
N ILE A 66 0.57 5.23 1.92
CA ILE A 66 -0.19 5.34 0.67
C ILE A 66 0.74 5.79 -0.43
N TRP A 67 0.78 5.05 -1.52
CA TRP A 67 1.67 5.26 -2.64
C TRP A 67 0.88 5.51 -3.92
N ASP A 68 1.47 6.33 -4.79
CA ASP A 68 1.07 6.44 -6.17
C ASP A 68 1.77 5.35 -7.00
N PRO A 69 1.04 4.34 -7.50
CA PRO A 69 1.65 3.26 -8.29
C PRO A 69 2.19 3.75 -9.64
N ILE A 70 1.77 4.91 -10.15
CA ILE A 70 2.13 5.43 -11.47
C ILE A 70 3.59 5.90 -11.50
N ASN A 71 3.99 6.62 -10.47
CA ASN A 71 5.31 7.26 -10.34
C ASN A 71 6.13 6.75 -9.14
N GLY A 72 5.59 5.82 -8.35
CA GLY A 72 6.25 5.24 -7.18
C GLY A 72 6.41 6.20 -6.00
N LYS A 73 5.68 7.33 -5.98
CA LYS A 73 5.81 8.33 -4.91
C LYS A 73 4.99 7.94 -3.68
N LEU A 74 5.56 8.22 -2.51
CA LEU A 74 4.82 8.23 -1.25
C LEU A 74 3.91 9.45 -1.21
N LEU A 75 2.62 9.24 -1.00
CA LEU A 75 1.63 10.32 -0.87
C LEU A 75 1.35 10.64 0.60
N TYR A 76 1.08 9.61 1.40
CA TYR A 76 0.70 9.78 2.81
C TYR A 76 1.33 8.71 3.70
N THR A 77 1.65 9.09 4.92
CA THR A 77 2.00 8.17 6.01
C THR A 77 0.98 8.35 7.13
N LEU A 78 0.18 7.33 7.39
CA LEU A 78 -0.78 7.29 8.47
C LEU A 78 -0.13 6.67 9.70
N GLN A 79 -0.01 7.47 10.75
CA GLN A 79 0.46 7.06 12.07
C GLN A 79 -0.74 7.10 13.02
N GLY A 80 -0.97 6.04 13.79
CA GLY A 80 -2.15 5.99 14.66
C GLY A 80 -2.26 4.71 15.47
N HIS A 81 -1.65 3.62 15.00
CA HIS A 81 -1.56 2.39 15.77
C HIS A 81 -0.57 2.56 16.93
N LYS A 82 -1.09 2.70 18.16
CA LYS A 82 -0.27 2.88 19.38
C LYS A 82 0.48 1.60 19.79
N SER A 83 0.01 0.43 19.36
CA SER A 83 0.65 -0.88 19.62
C SER A 83 1.29 -1.46 18.36
N TRP A 84 2.11 -2.50 18.50
CA TRP A 84 2.48 -3.34 17.35
C TRP A 84 1.19 -3.86 16.73
N VAL A 85 1.12 -3.87 15.39
CA VAL A 85 0.05 -4.50 14.64
C VAL A 85 0.23 -6.04 14.79
N ARG A 86 -0.05 -6.55 15.99
CA ARG A 86 0.35 -7.86 16.52
C ARG A 86 -0.65 -8.97 16.21
N SER A 87 -1.73 -8.68 15.50
CA SER A 87 -2.58 -9.71 14.93
C SER A 87 -1.78 -10.57 13.95
N TRP A 88 -1.90 -11.90 14.06
CA TRP A 88 -1.41 -12.86 13.06
C TRP A 88 -2.08 -12.68 11.69
N VAL A 89 -3.07 -11.78 11.63
CA VAL A 89 -3.75 -11.35 10.41
C VAL A 89 -3.93 -9.82 10.43
N SER A 90 -2.85 -9.04 10.39
CA SER A 90 -2.99 -7.59 10.20
C SER A 90 -3.25 -7.32 8.73
N ASN A 91 -4.52 -7.22 8.40
CA ASN A 91 -5.00 -6.87 7.07
C ASN A 91 -5.34 -5.38 7.03
N ILE A 92 -4.88 -4.69 5.98
CA ILE A 92 -5.59 -3.50 5.53
C ILE A 92 -6.67 -3.99 4.57
N ILE A 93 -7.87 -3.47 4.72
CA ILE A 93 -8.92 -3.59 3.72
C ILE A 93 -9.34 -2.21 3.24
N ALA A 94 -9.60 -2.08 1.96
CA ALA A 94 -10.33 -0.95 1.40
C ALA A 94 -11.79 -1.36 1.27
N PHE A 95 -12.70 -0.51 1.70
CA PHE A 95 -14.13 -0.73 1.56
C PHE A 95 -14.82 0.56 1.16
N GLN A 96 -15.90 0.42 0.40
CA GLN A 96 -16.66 1.54 -0.14
C GLN A 96 -17.75 1.96 0.85
N VAL A 97 -17.87 3.26 1.09
CA VAL A 97 -18.98 3.87 1.85
C VAL A 97 -19.51 5.05 1.04
N GLY A 98 -20.59 4.82 0.28
CA GLY A 98 -21.08 5.77 -0.72
C GLY A 98 -20.08 5.91 -1.87
N ASP A 99 -19.76 7.13 -2.28
CA ASP A 99 -18.73 7.42 -3.29
C ASP A 99 -17.31 7.46 -2.72
N ASN A 100 -17.17 7.28 -1.40
CA ASN A 100 -15.88 7.39 -0.73
C ASN A 100 -15.27 6.02 -0.41
N VAL A 101 -13.97 5.90 -0.68
CA VAL A 101 -13.19 4.72 -0.31
C VAL A 101 -12.59 4.96 1.07
N ARG A 102 -12.85 4.04 2.00
CA ARG A 102 -12.28 4.06 3.35
C ARG A 102 -11.30 2.92 3.52
N LEU A 103 -10.24 3.17 4.25
CA LEU A 103 -9.28 2.15 4.67
C LEU A 103 -9.57 1.76 6.11
N ALA A 104 -9.79 0.46 6.35
CA ALA A 104 -9.79 -0.10 7.68
C ALA A 104 -8.53 -0.95 7.87
N SER A 105 -8.00 -0.90 9.08
CA SER A 105 -6.89 -1.75 9.51
C SER A 105 -7.12 -2.12 10.97
N CYS A 106 -6.85 -3.38 11.32
CA CYS A 106 -6.90 -3.87 12.68
C CYS A 106 -5.49 -4.22 13.18
N SER A 107 -5.26 -4.02 14.49
CA SER A 107 -4.03 -4.37 15.20
C SER A 107 -4.19 -5.63 16.01
#